data_AF-A0A146MH09-F1
#
_entry.id   AF-A0A146MH09-F1
#
_cell.length_a   1.000
_cell.length_b   1.000
_cell.length_c   1.000
_cell.angle_alpha   90.00
_cell.angle_beta   90.00
_cell.angle_gamma   90.00
#
_symmetry.space_group_name_H-M   'P 1'
#
loop_
_entity.id
_entity.type
_entity.pdbx_description
1 polymer ?
#
loop_
_entity_poly.entity_id
_entity_poly.type
_entity_poly.pdbx_seq_one_letter_code
_entity_poly.pdbx_strand_id
1 'polypeptide(L)'
;WFYEGRHGWWEYDPRANQDLETAYQAGESKVELLIAGCVYLVDLHGMMQYRKSDPGRRRAVKRDRIGTACKGVAGIRPTVLQAMGDLSQNRPDSPNDAYSIEEAFGGLSLSDDVQLYISVDSDVSEDEEDDLEVDDDEGYD
;
A
#
# COMPACT_ATOMS: atom_id res chain seq x y z
N TRP A 1 -8.75 -4.86 8.25
CA TRP A 1 -9.67 -5.19 7.14
C TRP A 1 -8.91 -5.97 6.09
N PHE A 2 -9.60 -6.83 5.36
CA PHE A 2 -8.97 -7.70 4.38
C PHE A 2 -9.77 -7.76 3.09
N TYR A 3 -9.08 -7.94 1.96
CA TYR A 3 -9.68 -8.18 0.66
C TYR A 3 -9.24 -9.52 0.08
N GLU A 4 -10.15 -10.15 -0.66
CA GLU A 4 -9.92 -11.45 -1.25
C GLU A 4 -8.93 -11.35 -2.42
N GLY A 5 -7.91 -12.21 -2.37
CA GLY A 5 -7.02 -12.49 -3.47
C GLY A 5 -7.15 -13.93 -3.92
N ARG A 6 -6.39 -14.30 -4.95
CA ARG A 6 -6.28 -15.70 -5.35
C ARG A 6 -5.76 -16.53 -4.17
N HIS A 7 -6.56 -17.51 -3.74
CA HIS A 7 -6.29 -18.45 -2.65
C HIS A 7 -5.93 -17.80 -1.31
N GLY A 8 -6.65 -16.76 -0.88
CA GLY A 8 -6.50 -16.23 0.47
C GLY A 8 -6.82 -14.74 0.57
N TRP A 9 -6.53 -14.18 1.74
CA TRP A 9 -6.88 -12.81 2.09
C TRP A 9 -5.61 -11.94 2.15
N TRP A 10 -5.72 -10.72 1.66
CA TRP A 10 -4.72 -9.68 1.83
C TRP A 10 -5.24 -8.66 2.84
N GLU A 11 -4.37 -8.19 3.72
CA GLU A 11 -4.71 -7.04 4.56
C GLU A 11 -4.65 -5.76 3.73
N TYR A 12 -5.57 -4.83 3.95
CA TYR A 12 -5.40 -3.46 3.43
C TYR A 12 -4.20 -2.80 4.11
N ASP A 13 -3.65 -1.76 3.49
CA ASP A 13 -2.63 -0.93 4.14
C ASP A 13 -3.20 -0.22 5.41
N PRO A 14 -2.34 0.25 6.32
CA PRO A 14 -2.79 0.84 7.58
C PRO A 14 -3.75 2.02 7.44
N ARG A 15 -3.57 2.87 6.42
CA ARG A 15 -4.41 4.04 6.19
C ARG A 15 -5.79 3.61 5.72
N ALA A 16 -5.87 2.78 4.68
CA ALA A 16 -7.14 2.26 4.19
C ALA A 16 -7.89 1.45 5.26
N ASN A 17 -7.16 0.70 6.11
CA ASN A 17 -7.75 0.02 7.26
C ASN A 17 -8.44 0.99 8.23
N GLN A 18 -7.81 2.13 8.50
CA GLN A 18 -8.36 3.16 9.37
C GLN A 18 -9.60 3.80 8.75
N ASP A 19 -9.53 4.18 7.48
CA ASP A 19 -10.65 4.78 6.74
C ASP A 19 -11.88 3.85 6.72
N LEU A 20 -11.66 2.56 6.43
CA LEU A 20 -12.71 1.54 6.44
C LEU A 20 -13.32 1.35 7.83
N GLU A 21 -12.49 1.32 8.88
CA GLU A 21 -12.96 1.14 10.24
C GLU A 21 -13.75 2.35 10.73
N THR A 22 -13.29 3.57 10.45
CA THR A 22 -14.01 4.80 10.79
C THR A 22 -15.38 4.87 10.13
N ALA A 23 -15.45 4.60 8.82
CA ALA A 23 -16.72 4.60 8.09
C ALA A 23 -17.68 3.51 8.58
N TYR A 24 -17.16 2.31 8.87
CA TYR A 24 -17.96 1.22 9.43
C TYR A 24 -18.53 1.59 10.81
N GLN A 25 -17.75 2.22 11.68
CA GLN A 25 -18.21 2.70 12.99
C GLN A 25 -19.23 3.84 12.88
N ALA A 26 -19.11 4.69 11.86
CA ALA A 26 -20.08 5.73 11.54
C ALA A 26 -21.39 5.19 10.94
N GLY A 27 -21.46 3.90 10.61
CA GLY A 27 -22.63 3.28 9.98
C GLY A 27 -22.78 3.64 8.50
N GLU A 28 -21.69 4.01 7.84
CA GLU A 28 -21.70 4.28 6.41
C GLU A 28 -21.88 2.99 5.60
N SER A 29 -22.56 3.09 4.47
CA SER A 29 -22.79 1.92 3.61
C SER A 29 -21.62 1.63 2.67
N LYS A 30 -20.86 2.67 2.28
CA LYS A 30 -19.79 2.58 1.28
C LYS A 30 -18.66 3.54 1.59
N VAL A 31 -17.45 3.15 1.20
CA VAL A 31 -16.23 3.96 1.29
C VAL A 31 -15.56 4.05 -0.08
N GLU A 32 -15.05 5.22 -0.44
CA GLU A 32 -14.19 5.38 -1.62
C GLU A 32 -12.72 5.31 -1.18
N LEU A 33 -11.94 4.41 -1.79
CA LEU A 33 -10.51 4.27 -1.55
C LEU A 33 -9.73 4.48 -2.85
N LEU A 34 -8.66 5.28 -2.80
CA LEU A 34 -7.71 5.39 -3.90
C LEU A 34 -6.64 4.30 -3.73
N ILE A 35 -6.64 3.31 -4.61
CA ILE A 35 -5.70 2.18 -4.57
C ILE A 35 -5.00 2.10 -5.91
N ALA A 36 -3.68 2.32 -5.90
CA ALA A 36 -2.81 2.25 -7.08
C ALA A 36 -3.37 3.04 -8.29
N GLY A 37 -3.67 4.33 -8.03
CA GLY A 37 -4.20 5.26 -9.05
C GLY A 37 -5.65 5.04 -9.47
N CYS A 38 -6.37 4.10 -8.84
CA CYS A 38 -7.75 3.77 -9.18
C CYS A 38 -8.68 3.98 -7.99
N VAL A 39 -9.85 4.58 -8.23
CA VAL A 39 -10.90 4.71 -7.20
C VAL A 39 -11.69 3.41 -7.10
N TYR A 40 -11.67 2.82 -5.92
CA TYR A 40 -12.47 1.67 -5.53
C TYR A 40 -13.60 2.09 -4.61
N LEU A 41 -14.76 1.48 -4.83
CA LEU A 41 -15.87 1.52 -3.89
C LEU A 41 -15.84 0.23 -3.07
N VAL A 42 -15.82 0.38 -1.75
CA VAL A 42 -15.98 -0.72 -0.80
C VAL A 42 -17.38 -0.64 -0.21
N ASP A 43 -18.21 -1.63 -0.51
CA ASP A 43 -19.54 -1.81 0.08
C ASP A 43 -19.39 -2.53 1.41
N LEU A 44 -19.66 -1.82 2.51
CA LEU A 44 -19.51 -2.30 3.88
C LEU A 44 -20.65 -3.22 4.32
N HIS A 45 -21.81 -3.17 3.64
CA HIS A 45 -22.92 -4.09 3.88
C HIS A 45 -22.77 -5.35 3.04
N GLY A 46 -22.49 -5.17 1.75
CA GLY A 46 -22.29 -6.26 0.80
C GLY A 46 -20.95 -6.96 0.93
N MET A 47 -20.03 -6.41 1.73
CA MET A 47 -18.70 -6.95 2.02
C MET A 47 -17.93 -7.22 0.71
N MET A 48 -17.85 -6.20 -0.13
CA MET A 48 -17.34 -6.31 -1.50
C MET A 48 -16.65 -5.01 -1.93
N GLN A 49 -15.49 -5.13 -2.57
CA GLN A 49 -14.87 -4.01 -3.28
C GLN A 49 -14.99 -4.17 -4.80
N TYR A 50 -15.09 -3.05 -5.51
CA TYR A 50 -15.07 -2.99 -6.96
C TYR A 50 -14.54 -1.63 -7.45
N ARG A 51 -13.96 -1.61 -8.65
CA ARG A 51 -13.47 -0.36 -9.24
C ARG A 51 -14.65 0.49 -9.68
N LYS A 52 -14.65 1.79 -9.35
CA LYS A 52 -15.75 2.70 -9.69
C LYS A 52 -15.97 2.83 -11.20
N SER A 53 -14.90 2.79 -11.98
CA SER A 53 -14.93 2.85 -13.45
C SER A 53 -15.25 1.52 -14.13
N ASP A 54 -15.02 0.38 -13.45
CA ASP A 54 -15.26 -0.96 -13.97
C ASP A 54 -15.78 -1.89 -12.85
N PRO A 55 -17.10 -1.93 -12.63
CA PRO A 55 -17.70 -2.71 -11.55
C PRO A 55 -17.71 -4.23 -11.79
N GLY A 56 -17.20 -4.71 -12.93
CA GLY A 56 -17.22 -6.12 -13.31
C GLY A 56 -16.25 -6.97 -12.48
N ARG A 57 -15.09 -6.42 -12.12
CA ARG A 57 -14.13 -7.08 -11.24
C ARG A 57 -14.43 -6.75 -9.78
N ARG A 58 -14.74 -7.78 -9.00
CA ARG A 58 -15.11 -7.65 -7.59
C ARG A 58 -14.24 -8.57 -6.73
N ARG A 59 -13.98 -8.15 -5.50
CA ARG A 59 -13.28 -8.95 -4.49
C ARG A 59 -14.05 -8.87 -3.19
N ALA A 60 -14.27 -10.01 -2.54
CA ALA A 60 -14.88 -10.02 -1.22
C ALA A 60 -14.00 -9.25 -0.22
N VAL A 61 -14.64 -8.63 0.76
CA VAL A 61 -14.00 -7.87 1.83
C VAL A 61 -14.42 -8.47 3.16
N LYS A 62 -13.52 -8.49 4.15
CA LYS A 62 -13.88 -8.90 5.50
C LYS A 62 -13.26 -8.01 6.57
N ARG A 63 -13.98 -7.91 7.70
CA ARG A 63 -13.50 -7.34 8.95
C ARG A 63 -13.16 -8.49 9.89
N ASP A 64 -11.92 -8.52 10.38
CA ASP A 64 -11.40 -9.62 11.20
C ASP A 64 -10.37 -9.07 12.19
N ARG A 65 -9.92 -9.90 13.14
CA ARG A 65 -8.93 -9.51 14.17
C ARG A 65 -7.55 -9.29 13.56
N ILE A 66 -6.76 -8.45 14.24
CA ILE A 66 -5.34 -8.28 13.96
C ILE A 66 -4.64 -9.63 14.19
N GLY A 67 -3.71 -9.99 13.30
CA GLY A 67 -2.99 -11.26 13.35
C GLY A 67 -3.74 -12.44 12.73
N THR A 68 -4.94 -12.24 12.18
CA THR A 68 -5.59 -13.25 11.35
C THR A 68 -4.70 -13.63 10.17
N ALA A 69 -4.63 -14.93 9.88
CA ALA A 69 -3.82 -15.46 8.78
C ALA A 69 -4.18 -14.79 7.45
N CYS A 70 -3.17 -14.20 6.81
CA CYS A 70 -3.27 -13.51 5.54
C CYS A 70 -2.00 -13.74 4.71
N LYS A 71 -2.06 -13.38 3.43
CA LYS A 71 -0.95 -13.49 2.48
C LYS A 71 0.12 -12.42 2.71
N GLY A 72 -0.25 -11.34 3.40
CA GLY A 72 0.54 -10.14 3.61
C GLY A 72 -0.33 -8.89 3.57
N VAL A 73 0.31 -7.73 3.40
CA VAL A 73 -0.32 -6.40 3.45
C VAL A 73 -0.20 -5.73 2.09
N ALA A 74 -1.31 -5.27 1.52
CA ALA A 74 -1.36 -4.53 0.25
C ALA A 74 -0.59 -5.18 -0.92
N GLY A 75 -0.54 -6.51 -0.98
CA GLY A 75 0.20 -7.26 -2.00
C GLY A 75 1.64 -7.62 -1.63
N ILE A 76 2.18 -7.07 -0.54
CA ILE A 76 3.54 -7.34 -0.08
C ILE A 76 3.53 -8.53 0.89
N ARG A 77 4.29 -9.59 0.56
CA ARG A 77 4.44 -10.76 1.43
C ARG A 77 5.43 -10.47 2.57
N PRO A 78 5.22 -11.03 3.77
CA PRO A 78 6.19 -10.90 4.87
C PRO A 78 7.60 -11.36 4.52
N THR A 79 7.72 -12.40 3.67
CA THR A 79 9.01 -12.91 3.20
C THR A 79 9.79 -11.89 2.37
N VAL A 80 9.09 -11.04 1.60
CA VAL A 80 9.70 -9.96 0.82
C VAL A 80 10.26 -8.90 1.77
N LEU A 81 9.48 -8.54 2.79
CA LEU A 81 9.92 -7.55 3.78
C LEU A 81 11.14 -8.05 4.58
N GLN A 82 11.16 -9.33 4.95
CA GLN A 82 12.31 -9.97 5.60
C GLN A 82 13.56 -9.89 4.72
N ALA A 83 13.45 -10.29 3.44
CA ALA A 83 14.58 -10.27 2.51
C ALA A 83 15.11 -8.85 2.27
N MET A 84 14.23 -7.85 2.17
CA MET A 84 14.62 -6.43 2.07
C MET A 84 15.40 -5.97 3.32
N GLY A 85 14.97 -6.39 4.51
CA GLY A 85 15.68 -6.13 5.76
C GLY A 85 17.07 -6.76 5.79
N ASP A 86 17.19 -8.02 5.37
CA ASP A 86 18.47 -8.74 5.36
C ASP A 86 19.45 -8.13 4.35
N LEU A 87 18.99 -7.72 3.16
CA LEU A 87 19.82 -7.03 2.16
C LEU A 87 20.32 -5.65 2.63
N SER A 88 19.51 -4.93 3.42
CA SER A 88 19.92 -3.65 4.00
C SER A 88 21.02 -3.82 5.06
N GLN A 89 21.04 -4.95 5.77
CA GLN A 89 22.00 -5.21 6.85
C GLN A 89 23.28 -5.88 6.36
N ASN A 90 23.18 -6.74 5.34
CA ASN A 90 24.31 -7.40 4.70
C ASN A 90 24.54 -6.82 3.30
N ARG A 91 24.89 -5.53 3.22
CA ARG A 91 25.32 -4.95 1.94
C ARG A 91 26.53 -5.74 1.45
N PRO A 92 26.50 -6.35 0.26
CA PRO A 92 27.67 -7.04 -0.26
C PRO A 92 28.81 -6.04 -0.43
N ASP A 93 29.96 -6.30 0.19
CA ASP A 93 31.18 -5.48 0.07
C ASP A 93 31.73 -5.47 -1.37
N SER A 94 31.26 -6.39 -2.22
CA SER A 94 31.69 -6.57 -3.60
C SER A 94 30.52 -6.42 -4.59
N PRO A 95 30.66 -5.63 -5.67
CA PRO A 95 29.65 -5.49 -6.73
C PRO A 95 29.27 -6.82 -7.42
N ASN A 96 30.09 -7.86 -7.31
CA ASN A 96 29.81 -9.18 -7.89
C ASN A 96 28.91 -10.07 -7.02
N ASP A 97 28.66 -9.70 -5.75
CA ASP A 97 27.80 -10.44 -4.83
C ASP A 97 26.38 -9.83 -4.74
N ALA A 98 26.06 -8.89 -5.63
CA ALA A 98 24.71 -8.35 -5.75
C ALA A 98 23.76 -9.45 -6.24
N TYR A 99 23.01 -10.06 -5.30
CA TYR A 99 21.96 -11.01 -5.61
C TYR A 99 20.98 -10.39 -6.63
N SER A 100 20.72 -11.09 -7.72
CA SER A 100 19.72 -10.63 -8.69
C SER A 100 18.36 -10.56 -8.03
N ILE A 101 17.63 -9.47 -8.31
CA ILE A 101 16.26 -9.23 -7.83
C ILE A 101 15.40 -10.50 -8.01
N GLU A 102 15.50 -11.19 -9.15
CA GLU A 102 14.76 -12.43 -9.42
C GLU A 102 15.07 -13.59 -8.44
N GLU A 103 16.32 -13.72 -7.99
CA GLU A 103 16.71 -14.74 -7.01
C GLU A 103 16.20 -14.39 -5.61
N ALA A 104 16.21 -13.11 -5.24
CA ALA A 104 15.67 -12.62 -3.97
C ALA A 104 14.14 -12.81 -3.86
N PHE A 105 13.43 -12.79 -4.99
CA PHE A 105 11.99 -13.06 -5.05
C PHE A 105 11.64 -14.55 -5.18
N GLY A 106 12.62 -15.46 -5.13
CA GLY A 106 12.40 -16.91 -5.07
C GLY A 106 11.58 -17.46 -6.22
N GLY A 107 11.67 -16.86 -7.41
CA GLY A 107 10.86 -17.25 -8.57
C GLY A 107 9.34 -17.12 -8.36
N LEU A 108 8.89 -16.38 -7.34
CA LEU A 108 7.49 -16.10 -7.13
C LEU A 108 7.03 -15.13 -8.22
N SER A 109 6.26 -15.63 -9.19
CA SER A 109 5.53 -14.80 -10.15
C SER A 109 4.90 -13.62 -9.40
N LEU A 110 5.38 -12.41 -9.70
CA LEU A 110 4.72 -11.19 -9.27
C LEU A 110 3.28 -11.31 -9.78
N SER A 111 2.32 -11.42 -8.86
CA SER A 111 0.94 -11.25 -9.27
C SER A 111 0.80 -9.84 -9.82
N ASP A 112 -0.06 -9.64 -10.83
CA ASP A 112 -0.36 -8.31 -11.39
C ASP A 112 -0.62 -7.24 -10.31
N ASP A 113 -1.14 -7.66 -9.16
CA ASP A 113 -1.41 -6.83 -7.98
C ASP A 113 -0.14 -6.22 -7.33
N VAL A 114 1.07 -6.78 -7.51
CA VAL A 114 2.36 -6.29 -6.97
C VAL A 114 3.11 -5.41 -7.97
N GLN A 115 3.03 -5.73 -9.26
CA GLN A 115 3.69 -4.96 -10.33
C GLN A 115 3.20 -3.51 -10.37
N LEU A 116 1.91 -3.31 -10.08
CA LEU A 116 1.28 -1.99 -10.04
C LEU A 116 1.78 -1.13 -8.87
N TYR A 117 2.25 -1.73 -7.78
CA TYR A 117 2.78 -1.02 -6.60
C TYR A 117 4.23 -0.56 -6.80
N ILE A 118 5.08 -1.38 -7.44
CA ILE A 118 6.49 -1.00 -7.68
C ILE A 118 6.61 0.14 -8.70
N SER A 119 5.65 0.25 -9.63
CA SER A 119 5.70 1.27 -10.69
C SER A 119 5.40 2.69 -10.21
N VAL A 120 4.83 2.87 -9.01
CA VAL A 120 4.48 4.21 -8.47
C VAL A 120 5.60 4.88 -7.67
N ASP A 121 6.63 4.14 -7.23
CA ASP A 121 7.75 4.69 -6.45
C ASP A 121 8.86 5.33 -7.30
N SER A 122 8.69 5.43 -8.62
CA SER A 122 9.74 5.91 -9.54
C SER A 122 9.63 7.39 -9.93
N ASP A 123 8.64 8.15 -9.42
CA ASP A 123 8.38 9.52 -9.90
C ASP A 123 7.91 10.46 -8.77
N VAL A 124 8.70 10.52 -7.68
CA VAL A 124 8.69 11.68 -6.78
C VAL A 124 9.86 12.56 -7.21
N SER A 125 9.59 13.50 -8.11
CA SER A 125 10.45 14.67 -8.30
C SER A 125 10.24 15.59 -7.10
N GLU A 126 11.23 15.64 -6.23
CA GLU A 126 11.41 16.72 -5.25
C GLU A 126 11.67 18.01 -6.04
N ASP A 127 10.68 18.90 -6.13
CA ASP A 127 10.93 20.30 -6.48
C ASP A 127 10.89 21.12 -5.19
N GLU A 128 11.98 21.87 -5.04
CA GLU A 128 12.59 22.45 -3.83
C GLU A 128 11.79 23.59 -3.16
N GLU A 129 12.15 23.81 -1.88
CA GLU A 129 11.81 24.96 -1.05
C GLU A 129 12.30 26.29 -1.65
N ASP A 130 11.53 27.37 -1.45
CA ASP A 130 11.96 28.77 -1.37
C ASP A 130 10.71 29.59 -0.99
N ASP A 131 10.66 30.56 -0.09
CA ASP A 131 11.65 31.12 0.82
C ASP A 131 10.81 31.90 1.87
N LEU A 132 11.12 31.76 3.16
CA LEU A 132 10.43 32.49 4.23
C LEU A 132 11.01 33.90 4.33
N GLU A 133 10.29 34.92 3.86
CA GLU A 133 10.63 36.30 4.22
C GLU A 133 10.24 36.58 5.68
N VAL A 134 11.27 36.79 6.48
CA VAL A 134 11.23 37.16 7.89
C VAL A 134 10.91 38.66 7.99
N ASP A 135 9.79 38.99 8.63
CA ASP A 135 9.47 40.35 9.06
C ASP A 135 10.34 40.72 10.29
N ASP A 136 11.49 41.34 10.02
CA ASP A 136 12.29 42.14 10.96
C ASP A 136 12.29 43.59 10.38
N ASP A 137 12.17 44.71 11.08
CA ASP A 137 12.06 45.09 12.48
C ASP A 137 11.85 46.63 12.51
N GLU A 138 11.48 47.19 13.66
CA GLU A 138 11.80 48.54 14.17
C GLU A 138 11.29 49.85 13.48
N GLY A 139 10.31 50.50 14.13
CA GLY A 139 10.58 51.59 15.10
C GLY A 139 10.93 53.03 14.66
N TYR A 140 10.24 54.00 15.29
CA TYR A 140 10.49 55.46 15.44
C TYR A 140 10.26 56.34 14.19
N ASP A 141 9.45 57.41 14.24
CA ASP A 141 9.48 58.60 15.13
C ASP A 141 8.07 59.25 15.27
#